data_AF-A0A7K4CR88-F1
#
_entry.id   AF-A0A7K4CR88-F1
#
_cell.length_a   1.000
_cell.length_b   1.000
_cell.length_c   1.000
_cell.angle_alpha   90.00
_cell.angle_beta   90.00
_cell.angle_gamma   90.00
#
_symmetry.space_group_name_H-M   'P 1'
#
loop_
_entity.id
_entity.type
_entity.pdbx_description
1 polymer ?
#
loop_
_entity_poly.entity_id
_entity_poly.type
_entity_poly.pdbx_seq_one_letter_code
_entity_poly.pdbx_strand_id
1 'polypeptide(L)'
;MNTSNPRDRKKRIALQAYGIFLVAIGVAFIVIFYVFFAASNGVYFVWPYDYPQVGPTLVQSLFPAALGITMFAALLFVYVAISNFKRVKANKAANITAAMFAVLAISAGSVMGYFAQSTIPTWYYDAGPYLMWSNGQDPTTGITVCWHSAASTAGSVRYGTAPDLLANIASKYEATQFHHVRIDGLTPNTTYFYRVDASPFGIKQFTTAPRDNASFSIVVWSDPRQNDPFPVPLSRPNLPAIMASQVRAAGKYLAFSICTGDTTARGVDFETWKLYLNDISTSDFASNASHVVAMGNHERHDDTGGINLHKFYPYDSTTFTFTWGQLHCIVIDPWNASNPYWGDIPAATYSWLQEELARHASSTFKAVFVHPPPLNGAGSFLDGPAAQITRLCNDFNVTAVFSGHYHSYWRVLVNGTTYITNGLGGNANNGNLSDVRYCRVDITSTGMEISTINAFTGAIVDFTTITA
;
A
#
# COMPACT_ATOMS: atom_id res chain seq x y z
N MET A 1 -39.32 28.53 65.66
CA MET A 1 -37.91 28.08 65.77
C MET A 1 -37.81 26.68 65.20
N ASN A 2 -37.30 26.52 63.97
CA ASN A 2 -37.12 25.21 63.35
C ASN A 2 -35.72 24.71 63.69
N THR A 3 -35.57 24.07 64.86
CA THR A 3 -34.30 23.52 65.33
C THR A 3 -34.01 22.23 64.55
N SER A 4 -33.37 22.34 63.39
CA SER A 4 -32.88 21.18 62.67
C SER A 4 -31.98 20.36 63.60
N ASN A 5 -32.35 19.10 63.84
CA ASN A 5 -31.62 18.17 64.70
C ASN A 5 -30.11 18.20 64.36
N PRO A 6 -29.22 18.41 65.34
CA PRO A 6 -27.77 18.45 65.12
C PRO A 6 -27.23 17.22 64.36
N ARG A 7 -27.87 16.05 64.51
CA ARG A 7 -27.52 14.83 63.75
C ARG A 7 -27.82 14.96 62.25
N ASP A 8 -28.93 15.59 61.87
CA ASP A 8 -29.29 15.80 60.46
C ASP A 8 -28.46 16.90 59.79
N ARG A 9 -27.96 17.86 60.57
CA ARG A 9 -26.99 18.86 60.09
C ARG A 9 -25.64 18.20 59.83
N LYS A 10 -25.13 17.39 60.75
CA LYS A 10 -23.89 16.62 60.56
C LYS A 10 -23.96 15.65 59.38
N LYS A 11 -25.08 14.95 59.22
CA LYS A 11 -25.30 14.03 58.09
C LYS A 11 -25.33 14.76 56.75
N ARG A 12 -25.98 15.92 56.67
CA ARG A 12 -25.97 16.77 55.46
C ARG A 12 -24.59 17.32 55.12
N ILE A 13 -23.84 17.77 56.11
CA ILE A 13 -22.45 18.24 55.92
C ILE A 13 -21.56 17.09 55.43
N ALA A 14 -21.70 15.88 55.99
CA ALA A 14 -20.94 14.71 55.55
C ALA A 14 -21.26 14.31 54.10
N LEU A 15 -22.54 14.35 53.70
CA LEU A 15 -22.96 14.10 52.32
C LEU A 15 -22.45 15.16 51.34
N GLN A 16 -22.44 16.44 51.74
CA GLN A 16 -21.86 17.53 50.94
C GLN A 16 -20.34 17.38 50.79
N ALA A 17 -19.63 17.06 51.89
CA ALA A 17 -18.20 16.81 51.86
C ALA A 17 -17.84 15.60 50.99
N TYR A 18 -18.64 14.53 51.04
CA TYR A 18 -18.48 13.36 50.18
C TYR A 18 -18.73 13.70 48.70
N GLY A 19 -19.74 14.51 48.40
CA GLY A 19 -19.99 15.00 47.03
C GLY A 19 -18.85 15.85 46.49
N ILE A 20 -18.31 16.77 47.29
CA ILE A 20 -17.16 17.61 46.92
C ILE A 20 -15.91 16.73 46.70
N PHE A 21 -15.69 15.74 47.56
CA PHE A 21 -14.58 14.80 47.43
C PHE A 21 -14.65 13.99 46.12
N LEU A 22 -15.84 13.51 45.75
CA LEU A 22 -16.04 12.81 44.48
C LEU A 22 -15.81 13.72 43.25
N VAL A 23 -16.25 14.98 43.32
CA VAL A 23 -15.97 15.98 42.26
C VAL A 23 -14.47 16.24 42.14
N ALA A 24 -13.77 16.38 43.27
CA ALA A 24 -12.32 16.59 43.28
C ALA A 24 -11.55 15.40 42.68
N ILE A 25 -11.96 14.15 42.98
CA ILE A 25 -11.40 12.95 42.35
C ILE A 25 -11.67 12.93 40.85
N GLY A 26 -12.89 13.25 40.42
CA GLY A 26 -13.24 13.32 39.00
C GLY A 26 -12.39 14.33 38.22
N VAL A 27 -12.20 15.53 38.78
CA VAL A 27 -11.34 16.57 38.19
C VAL A 27 -9.88 16.13 38.18
N ALA A 28 -9.37 15.53 39.26
CA ALA A 28 -8.01 15.00 39.32
C ALA A 28 -7.76 13.92 38.25
N PHE A 29 -8.74 13.03 38.02
CA PHE A 29 -8.66 12.03 36.95
C PHE A 29 -8.63 12.66 35.55
N ILE A 30 -9.44 13.68 35.30
CA ILE A 30 -9.43 14.42 34.02
C ILE A 30 -8.07 15.09 33.79
N VAL A 31 -7.49 15.71 34.81
CA VAL A 31 -6.20 16.39 34.72
C VAL A 31 -5.06 15.40 34.53
N ILE A 32 -5.02 14.30 35.30
CA ILE A 32 -4.01 13.24 35.13
C ILE A 32 -4.11 12.65 33.72
N PHE A 33 -5.32 12.37 33.23
CA PHE A 33 -5.52 11.87 31.88
C PHE A 33 -5.06 12.88 30.82
N TYR A 34 -5.39 14.16 30.97
CA TYR A 34 -4.92 15.22 30.05
C TYR A 34 -3.39 15.32 30.02
N VAL A 35 -2.72 15.19 31.17
CA VAL A 35 -1.25 15.20 31.24
C VAL A 35 -0.64 13.98 30.55
N PHE A 36 -1.19 12.78 30.76
CA PHE A 36 -0.74 11.57 30.06
C PHE A 36 -1.04 11.63 28.54
N PHE A 37 -2.16 12.23 28.14
CA PHE A 37 -2.54 12.47 26.74
C PHE A 37 -1.66 13.53 26.06
N ALA A 38 -1.34 14.63 26.75
CA ALA A 38 -0.43 15.65 26.23
C ALA A 38 0.99 15.08 26.07
N ALA A 39 1.42 14.24 27.02
CA ALA A 39 2.69 13.52 26.93
C ALA A 39 2.70 12.51 25.77
N SER A 40 1.60 11.78 25.52
CA SER A 40 1.53 10.84 24.38
C SER A 40 1.46 11.54 23.03
N ASN A 41 0.73 12.66 22.91
CA ASN A 41 0.69 13.44 21.65
C ASN A 41 2.04 14.13 21.35
N GLY A 42 2.81 14.52 22.37
CA GLY A 42 4.18 15.00 22.19
C GLY A 42 5.13 13.94 21.62
N VAL A 43 4.83 12.64 21.82
CA VAL A 43 5.58 11.52 21.22
C VAL A 43 5.20 11.30 19.75
N TYR A 44 3.95 11.58 19.36
CA TYR A 44 3.49 11.43 17.97
C TYR A 44 3.92 12.56 17.01
N PHE A 45 4.27 13.75 17.53
CA PHE A 45 4.54 14.92 16.68
C PHE A 45 5.97 15.50 16.72
N VAL A 46 6.85 15.08 17.64
CA VAL A 46 8.14 15.80 17.86
C VAL A 46 9.39 14.93 17.76
N TRP A 47 9.30 13.61 17.57
CA TRP A 47 10.51 12.79 17.43
C TRP A 47 10.90 12.61 15.95
N PRO A 48 12.12 13.03 15.54
CA PRO A 48 12.71 12.61 14.27
C PRO A 48 12.84 11.09 14.31
N TYR A 49 12.16 10.41 13.38
CA TYR A 49 12.00 8.95 13.33
C TYR A 49 13.27 8.22 12.86
N ASP A 50 14.35 8.31 13.64
CA ASP A 50 15.63 7.60 13.39
C ASP A 50 15.87 6.41 14.35
N TYR A 51 14.86 5.93 15.09
CA TYR A 51 15.02 4.78 15.98
C TYR A 51 14.25 3.53 15.50
N PRO A 52 14.84 2.33 15.60
CA PRO A 52 14.18 1.08 15.24
C PRO A 52 12.93 0.89 16.10
N GLN A 53 11.80 0.61 15.45
CA GLN A 53 10.51 0.49 16.12
C GLN A 53 10.49 -0.72 17.06
N VAL A 54 10.80 -0.46 18.33
CA VAL A 54 10.49 -1.34 19.45
C VAL A 54 8.96 -1.47 19.52
N GLY A 55 8.47 -2.71 19.66
CA GLY A 55 7.05 -3.06 19.67
C GLY A 55 6.20 -2.29 20.70
N PRO A 56 4.88 -2.58 20.80
CA PRO A 56 3.96 -1.72 21.49
C PRO A 56 4.46 -1.39 22.90
N THR A 57 4.67 -0.10 23.16
CA THR A 57 5.21 0.36 24.45
C THR A 57 4.27 -0.11 25.57
N LEU A 58 4.79 -0.33 26.78
CA LEU A 58 3.99 -0.69 27.96
C LEU A 58 2.75 0.22 28.13
N VAL A 59 2.86 1.48 27.70
CA VAL A 59 1.79 2.47 27.68
C VAL A 59 0.64 2.08 26.72
N GLN A 60 0.96 1.56 25.54
CA GLN A 60 -0.03 1.11 24.55
C GLN A 60 -0.76 -0.16 25.01
N SER A 61 -0.09 -1.07 25.73
CA SER A 61 -0.72 -2.27 26.29
C SER A 61 -1.62 -2.00 27.51
N LEU A 62 -1.38 -0.91 28.25
CA LEU A 62 -2.16 -0.54 29.43
C LEU A 62 -3.42 0.30 29.10
N PHE A 63 -3.51 0.86 27.90
CA PHE A 63 -4.62 1.72 27.48
C PHE A 63 -6.00 1.02 27.48
N PRO A 64 -6.17 -0.21 26.95
CA PRO A 64 -7.46 -0.90 26.99
C PRO A 64 -7.91 -1.24 28.42
N ALA A 65 -6.95 -1.56 29.30
CA ALA A 65 -7.23 -1.82 30.72
C ALA A 65 -7.69 -0.55 31.44
N ALA A 66 -7.04 0.59 31.17
CA ALA A 66 -7.44 1.89 31.72
C ALA A 66 -8.85 2.32 31.23
N LEU A 67 -9.15 2.08 29.95
CA LEU A 67 -10.48 2.33 29.38
C LEU A 67 -11.56 1.47 30.05
N GLY A 68 -11.28 0.17 30.22
CA GLY A 68 -12.17 -0.78 30.89
C GLY A 68 -12.44 -0.42 32.35
N ILE A 69 -11.41 -0.01 33.11
CA ILE A 69 -11.55 0.46 34.50
C ILE A 69 -12.40 1.73 34.56
N THR A 70 -12.21 2.65 33.61
CA THR A 70 -12.96 3.90 33.54
C THR A 70 -14.45 3.66 33.22
N MET A 71 -14.74 2.78 32.27
CA MET A 71 -16.12 2.38 31.96
C MET A 71 -16.78 1.67 33.15
N PHE A 72 -16.05 0.79 33.84
CA PHE A 72 -16.54 0.12 35.03
C PHE A 72 -16.84 1.11 36.16
N ALA A 73 -15.97 2.08 36.40
CA ALA A 73 -16.18 3.14 37.40
C ALA A 73 -17.41 4.01 37.06
N ALA A 74 -17.60 4.35 35.78
CA ALA A 74 -18.78 5.07 35.32
C ALA A 74 -20.08 4.27 35.50
N LEU A 75 -20.08 2.98 35.17
CA LEU A 75 -21.24 2.09 35.36
C LEU A 75 -21.56 1.87 36.84
N LEU A 76 -20.54 1.69 37.68
CA LEU A 76 -20.69 1.58 39.13
C LEU A 76 -21.27 2.87 39.71
N PHE A 77 -20.84 4.03 39.20
CA PHE A 77 -21.38 5.31 39.62
C PHE A 77 -22.84 5.50 39.18
N VAL A 78 -23.19 5.13 37.95
CA VAL A 78 -24.59 5.13 37.48
C VAL A 78 -25.45 4.20 38.33
N TYR A 79 -24.95 3.00 38.66
CA TYR A 79 -25.62 2.06 39.55
C TYR A 79 -25.83 2.64 40.95
N VAL A 80 -24.80 3.26 41.55
CA VAL A 80 -24.86 3.91 42.87
C VAL A 80 -25.80 5.12 42.84
N ALA A 81 -25.84 5.88 41.76
CA ALA A 81 -26.77 6.97 41.56
C ALA A 81 -28.21 6.44 41.53
N ILE A 82 -28.52 5.48 40.65
CA ILE A 82 -29.85 4.88 40.48
C ILE A 82 -30.34 4.21 41.78
N SER A 83 -29.46 3.50 42.49
CA SER A 83 -29.80 2.83 43.75
C SER A 83 -30.07 3.81 44.89
N ASN A 84 -29.40 4.97 44.92
CA ASN A 84 -29.72 6.06 45.85
C ASN A 84 -30.95 6.90 45.43
N PHE A 85 -31.26 6.98 44.13
CA PHE A 85 -32.46 7.67 43.61
C PHE A 85 -33.78 7.02 44.06
N LYS A 86 -33.80 5.70 44.33
CA LYS A 86 -34.99 5.02 44.87
C LYS A 86 -35.35 5.44 46.30
N ARG A 87 -34.50 6.21 47.00
CA ARG A 87 -34.67 6.50 48.45
C ARG A 87 -34.72 7.98 48.83
N VAL A 88 -34.68 8.92 47.89
CA VAL A 88 -34.68 10.37 48.20
C VAL A 88 -35.63 11.14 47.27
N LYS A 89 -36.52 11.98 47.81
CA LYS A 89 -37.27 13.00 47.05
C LYS A 89 -36.27 14.04 46.52
N ALA A 90 -35.68 13.78 45.36
CA ALA A 90 -34.73 14.69 44.73
C ALA A 90 -35.45 15.99 44.32
N ASN A 91 -34.88 17.15 44.66
CA ASN A 91 -35.40 18.43 44.17
C ASN A 91 -35.01 18.63 42.69
N LYS A 92 -35.74 19.50 41.98
CA LYS A 92 -35.59 19.74 40.53
C LYS A 92 -34.13 20.04 40.12
N ALA A 93 -33.36 20.67 41.00
CA ALA A 93 -31.95 20.96 40.81
C ALA A 93 -31.07 19.70 40.75
N ALA A 94 -31.27 18.72 41.64
CA ALA A 94 -30.51 17.47 41.63
C ALA A 94 -30.77 16.63 40.36
N ASN A 95 -32.00 16.66 39.83
CA ASN A 95 -32.35 15.98 38.58
C ASN A 95 -31.69 16.66 37.36
N ILE A 96 -31.64 17.99 37.34
CA ILE A 96 -30.96 18.75 36.27
C ILE A 96 -29.45 18.49 36.32
N THR A 97 -28.83 18.50 37.50
CA THR A 97 -27.39 18.21 37.64
C THR A 97 -27.05 16.79 37.20
N ALA A 98 -27.84 15.79 37.60
CA ALA A 98 -27.63 14.41 37.17
C ALA A 98 -27.81 14.23 35.66
N ALA A 99 -28.80 14.89 35.06
CA ALA A 99 -29.01 14.88 33.61
C ALA A 99 -27.83 15.52 32.85
N MET A 100 -27.33 16.67 33.32
CA MET A 100 -26.15 17.31 32.73
C MET A 100 -24.90 16.42 32.82
N PHE A 101 -24.69 15.76 33.96
CA PHE A 101 -23.57 14.82 34.11
C PHE A 101 -23.70 13.57 33.24
N ALA A 102 -24.91 13.04 33.07
CA ALA A 102 -25.14 11.91 32.15
C ALA A 102 -24.87 12.29 30.70
N VAL A 103 -25.30 13.48 30.26
CA VAL A 103 -24.99 14.01 28.93
C VAL A 103 -23.48 14.19 28.77
N LEU A 104 -22.79 14.78 29.75
CA LEU A 104 -21.33 14.94 29.71
C LEU A 104 -20.60 13.59 29.68
N ALA A 105 -21.08 12.58 30.40
CA ALA A 105 -20.49 11.25 30.40
C ALA A 105 -20.70 10.51 29.06
N ILE A 106 -21.88 10.66 28.45
CA ILE A 106 -22.15 10.11 27.11
C ILE A 106 -21.31 10.84 26.06
N SER A 107 -21.26 12.17 26.09
CA SER A 107 -20.43 12.97 25.19
C SER A 107 -18.94 12.63 25.36
N ALA A 108 -18.45 12.52 26.59
CA ALA A 108 -17.08 12.08 26.86
C ALA A 108 -16.86 10.65 26.38
N GLY A 109 -17.82 9.73 26.56
CA GLY A 109 -17.77 8.36 26.04
C GLY A 109 -17.69 8.28 24.52
N SER A 110 -18.48 9.08 23.82
CA SER A 110 -18.45 9.18 22.35
C SER A 110 -17.14 9.79 21.85
N VAL A 111 -16.64 10.83 22.53
CA VAL A 111 -15.34 11.44 22.25
C VAL A 111 -14.20 10.44 22.52
N MET A 112 -14.26 9.69 23.62
CA MET A 112 -13.33 8.60 23.94
C MET A 112 -13.40 7.48 22.90
N GLY A 113 -14.58 7.08 22.44
CA GLY A 113 -14.75 6.07 21.39
C GLY A 113 -14.17 6.51 20.05
N TYR A 114 -14.42 7.77 19.67
CA TYR A 114 -13.84 8.39 18.48
C TYR A 114 -12.31 8.42 18.54
N PHE A 115 -11.74 8.82 19.68
CA PHE A 115 -10.29 8.87 19.84
C PHE A 115 -9.64 7.49 20.06
N ALA A 116 -10.35 6.51 20.64
CA ALA A 116 -9.88 5.13 20.73
C ALA A 116 -9.87 4.42 19.36
N GLN A 117 -10.81 4.77 18.46
CA GLN A 117 -10.73 4.35 17.05
C GLN A 117 -9.50 4.93 16.36
N SER A 118 -9.12 6.18 16.67
CA SER A 118 -7.92 6.80 16.11
C SER A 118 -6.59 6.26 16.68
N THR A 119 -6.63 5.38 17.70
CA THR A 119 -5.44 4.74 18.29
C THR A 119 -5.33 3.23 18.04
N ILE A 120 -6.26 2.61 17.31
CA ILE A 120 -5.99 1.29 16.72
C ILE A 120 -4.81 1.50 15.76
N PRO A 121 -3.65 0.85 15.99
CA PRO A 121 -2.51 1.09 15.15
C PRO A 121 -2.89 0.77 13.71
N THR A 122 -2.66 1.72 12.81
CA THR A 122 -3.06 1.61 11.40
C THR A 122 -2.43 0.39 10.69
N TRP A 123 -1.40 -0.20 11.30
CA TRP A 123 -0.73 -1.42 10.89
C TRP A 123 -1.34 -2.73 11.40
N TYR A 124 -2.44 -2.73 12.17
CA TYR A 124 -3.12 -3.97 12.56
C TYR A 124 -4.19 -4.38 11.53
N TYR A 125 -3.75 -4.90 10.39
CA TYR A 125 -4.62 -5.35 9.29
C TYR A 125 -3.98 -6.51 8.53
N ASP A 126 -4.80 -7.34 7.88
CA ASP A 126 -4.32 -8.31 6.90
C ASP A 126 -4.47 -7.71 5.50
N ALA A 127 -3.45 -7.85 4.65
CA ALA A 127 -3.52 -7.46 3.23
C ALA A 127 -2.68 -8.39 2.36
N GLY A 128 -3.08 -8.54 1.11
CA GLY A 128 -2.48 -9.50 0.19
C GLY A 128 -3.44 -10.64 -0.20
N PRO A 129 -2.90 -11.73 -0.77
CA PRO A 129 -1.53 -11.83 -1.25
C PRO A 129 -1.32 -10.97 -2.51
N TYR A 130 -0.06 -10.63 -2.78
CA TYR A 130 0.38 -10.17 -4.09
C TYR A 130 1.63 -10.97 -4.51
N LEU A 131 1.82 -11.08 -5.81
CA LEU A 131 2.87 -11.87 -6.43
C LEU A 131 3.94 -10.95 -7.01
N MET A 132 5.19 -11.37 -6.92
CA MET A 132 6.32 -10.72 -7.57
C MET A 132 7.46 -11.72 -7.79
N TRP A 133 8.55 -11.28 -8.39
CA TRP A 133 9.79 -12.06 -8.46
C TRP A 133 10.83 -11.45 -7.53
N SER A 134 11.25 -12.20 -6.52
CA SER A 134 12.34 -11.77 -5.64
C SER A 134 13.68 -11.85 -6.37
N ASN A 135 14.72 -11.31 -5.75
CA ASN A 135 16.03 -11.24 -6.36
C ASN A 135 16.53 -12.57 -6.97
N GLY A 136 17.03 -12.51 -8.21
CA GLY A 136 17.56 -13.67 -8.92
C GLY A 136 16.53 -14.78 -9.14
N GLN A 137 15.24 -14.47 -9.07
CA GLN A 137 14.18 -15.43 -9.35
C GLN A 137 13.79 -15.38 -10.82
N ASP A 138 13.92 -16.53 -11.49
CA ASP A 138 13.53 -16.70 -12.89
C ASP A 138 12.00 -16.87 -13.01
N PRO A 139 11.29 -15.99 -13.75
CA PRO A 139 9.84 -16.12 -13.95
C PRO A 139 9.36 -17.45 -14.51
N THR A 140 10.22 -18.21 -15.20
CA THR A 140 9.89 -19.52 -15.77
C THR A 140 9.85 -20.62 -14.72
N THR A 141 10.49 -20.44 -13.56
CA THR A 141 10.64 -21.49 -12.54
C THR A 141 10.41 -21.02 -11.11
N GLY A 142 10.05 -19.76 -10.91
CA GLY A 142 9.82 -19.23 -9.57
C GLY A 142 8.81 -18.08 -9.50
N ILE A 143 8.29 -17.91 -8.29
CA ILE A 143 7.44 -16.80 -7.87
C ILE A 143 7.69 -16.51 -6.39
N THR A 144 7.41 -15.28 -5.94
CA THR A 144 7.38 -14.93 -4.52
C THR A 144 5.99 -14.45 -4.15
N VAL A 145 5.42 -15.07 -3.13
CA VAL A 145 4.11 -14.71 -2.58
C VAL A 145 4.32 -13.81 -1.38
N CYS A 146 3.76 -12.61 -1.47
CA CYS A 146 3.94 -11.56 -0.48
C CYS A 146 2.60 -11.21 0.17
N TRP A 147 2.61 -10.96 1.48
CA TRP A 147 1.43 -10.47 2.20
C TRP A 147 1.82 -9.77 3.50
N HIS A 148 0.87 -9.02 4.05
CA HIS A 148 0.95 -8.42 5.35
C HIS A 148 -0.04 -9.11 6.31
N SER A 149 0.42 -9.46 7.52
CA SER A 149 -0.43 -9.97 8.59
C SER A 149 -0.52 -8.99 9.75
N ALA A 150 -1.71 -8.89 10.35
CA ALA A 150 -1.95 -7.98 11.47
C ALA A 150 -1.00 -8.23 12.66
N ALA A 151 -0.68 -9.50 12.92
CA ALA A 151 0.27 -9.92 13.94
C ALA A 151 1.57 -10.45 13.32
N SER A 152 2.69 -10.31 14.02
CA SER A 152 3.95 -10.94 13.63
C SER A 152 3.85 -12.46 13.76
N THR A 153 4.02 -13.18 12.64
CA THR A 153 3.87 -14.63 12.55
C THR A 153 4.90 -15.22 11.59
N ALA A 154 5.14 -16.53 11.67
CA ALA A 154 5.80 -17.24 10.58
C ALA A 154 4.83 -17.39 9.40
N GLY A 155 5.35 -17.35 8.18
CA GLY A 155 4.55 -17.42 6.96
C GLY A 155 4.72 -18.73 6.22
N SER A 156 3.61 -19.29 5.70
CA SER A 156 3.67 -20.44 4.79
C SER A 156 2.62 -20.38 3.70
N VAL A 157 2.98 -20.94 2.55
CA VAL A 157 2.15 -20.98 1.35
C VAL A 157 2.05 -22.42 0.90
N ARG A 158 0.83 -22.91 0.71
CA ARG A 158 0.58 -24.19 0.06
C ARG A 158 0.27 -23.98 -1.40
N TYR A 159 0.80 -24.84 -2.26
CA TYR A 159 0.62 -24.71 -3.70
C TYR A 159 0.59 -26.06 -4.42
N GLY A 160 0.00 -26.08 -5.61
CA GLY A 160 -0.13 -27.27 -6.46
C GLY A 160 -0.72 -26.91 -7.81
N THR A 161 -0.81 -27.89 -8.72
CA THR A 161 -1.35 -27.69 -10.08
C THR A 161 -2.86 -27.93 -10.16
N ALA A 162 -3.50 -28.24 -9.04
CA ALA A 162 -4.95 -28.40 -8.94
C ALA A 162 -5.47 -27.65 -7.69
N PRO A 163 -6.62 -26.98 -7.77
CA PRO A 163 -7.15 -26.14 -6.67
C PRO A 163 -7.55 -26.95 -5.43
N ASP A 164 -7.92 -28.22 -5.61
CA ASP A 164 -8.29 -29.16 -4.56
C ASP A 164 -7.09 -29.95 -4.00
N LEU A 165 -5.90 -29.82 -4.60
CA LEU A 165 -4.68 -30.54 -4.20
C LEU A 165 -3.45 -29.62 -4.13
N LEU A 166 -3.34 -28.87 -3.03
CA LEU A 166 -2.18 -28.04 -2.71
C LEU A 166 -1.13 -28.84 -1.90
N ALA A 167 -0.50 -29.81 -2.56
CA ALA A 167 0.38 -30.80 -1.93
C ALA A 167 1.76 -30.26 -1.48
N ASN A 168 2.22 -29.15 -2.07
CA ASN A 168 3.53 -28.57 -1.76
C ASN A 168 3.39 -27.44 -0.74
N ILE A 169 4.46 -27.20 0.02
CA ILE A 169 4.52 -26.13 1.02
C ILE A 169 5.84 -25.38 0.85
N ALA A 170 5.77 -24.05 0.81
CA ALA A 170 6.91 -23.16 0.99
C ALA A 170 6.72 -22.38 2.30
N SER A 171 7.79 -22.08 3.02
CA SER A 171 7.70 -21.47 4.35
C SER A 171 8.86 -20.53 4.62
N LYS A 172 8.58 -19.45 5.37
CA LYS A 172 9.56 -18.58 6.00
C LYS A 172 9.25 -18.56 7.50
N TYR A 173 10.13 -19.15 8.30
CA TYR A 173 9.90 -19.38 9.74
C TYR A 173 10.15 -18.16 10.62
N GLU A 174 10.76 -17.11 10.06
CA GLU A 174 10.98 -15.84 10.76
C GLU A 174 9.63 -15.18 11.06
N ALA A 175 9.41 -14.80 12.32
CA ALA A 175 8.19 -14.09 12.71
C ALA A 175 8.26 -12.63 12.24
N THR A 176 7.37 -12.27 11.31
CA THR A 176 7.29 -10.93 10.71
C THR A 176 5.83 -10.59 10.42
N GLN A 177 5.54 -9.31 10.24
CA GLN A 177 4.27 -8.85 9.68
C GLN A 177 4.31 -8.79 8.15
N PHE A 178 5.50 -8.62 7.57
CA PHE A 178 5.73 -8.58 6.12
C PHE A 178 6.37 -9.87 5.65
N HIS A 179 5.59 -10.67 4.94
CA HIS A 179 5.98 -12.00 4.52
C HIS A 179 6.39 -11.98 3.06
N HIS A 180 7.52 -12.59 2.76
CA HIS A 180 7.98 -12.88 1.39
C HIS A 180 8.33 -14.36 1.34
N VAL A 181 7.42 -15.17 0.81
CA VAL A 181 7.64 -16.62 0.67
C VAL A 181 7.99 -16.94 -0.77
N ARG A 182 9.26 -17.24 -0.98
CA ARG A 182 9.82 -17.63 -2.27
C ARG A 182 9.47 -19.09 -2.59
N ILE A 183 9.02 -19.34 -3.81
CA ILE A 183 8.74 -20.66 -4.38
C ILE A 183 9.57 -20.79 -5.66
N ASP A 184 10.46 -21.78 -5.71
CA ASP A 184 11.30 -22.07 -6.88
C ASP A 184 11.09 -23.52 -7.35
N GLY A 185 11.73 -23.89 -8.46
CA GLY A 185 11.63 -25.24 -9.02
C GLY A 185 10.29 -25.54 -9.67
N LEU A 186 9.53 -24.51 -10.02
CA LEU A 186 8.26 -24.63 -10.73
C LEU A 186 8.49 -25.04 -12.19
N THR A 187 7.48 -25.67 -12.77
CA THR A 187 7.50 -26.04 -14.19
C THR A 187 7.10 -24.82 -15.02
N PRO A 188 7.85 -24.43 -16.08
CA PRO A 188 7.47 -23.33 -16.95
C PRO A 188 6.11 -23.50 -17.59
N ASN A 189 5.49 -22.37 -18.00
CA ASN A 189 4.18 -22.32 -18.64
C ASN A 189 3.09 -23.15 -17.92
N THR A 190 3.13 -23.22 -16.59
CA THR A 190 2.22 -24.04 -15.79
C THR A 190 1.41 -23.16 -14.83
N THR A 191 0.10 -23.38 -14.79
CA THR A 191 -0.76 -22.75 -13.79
C THR A 191 -0.67 -23.49 -12.47
N TYR A 192 -0.36 -22.74 -11.41
CA TYR A 192 -0.36 -23.19 -10.03
C TYR A 192 -1.47 -22.49 -9.26
N PHE A 193 -2.13 -23.24 -8.39
CA PHE A 193 -3.03 -22.73 -7.37
C PHE A 193 -2.25 -22.63 -6.07
N TYR A 194 -2.56 -21.62 -5.25
CA TYR A 194 -1.91 -21.43 -3.98
C TYR A 194 -2.86 -20.84 -2.93
N ARG A 195 -2.51 -21.01 -1.66
CA ARG A 195 -3.11 -20.30 -0.53
C ARG A 195 -2.07 -19.95 0.50
N VAL A 196 -2.25 -18.81 1.16
CA VAL A 196 -1.51 -18.45 2.37
C VAL A 196 -2.20 -19.14 3.55
N ASP A 197 -1.48 -19.97 4.31
CA ASP A 197 -2.05 -20.66 5.46
C ASP A 197 -2.43 -19.67 6.57
N ALA A 198 -3.49 -19.99 7.34
CA ALA A 198 -4.04 -19.15 8.41
C ALA A 198 -4.42 -17.71 7.99
N SER A 199 -4.80 -17.51 6.72
CA SER A 199 -5.20 -16.20 6.18
C SER A 199 -6.63 -16.21 5.62
N PRO A 200 -7.29 -15.04 5.51
CA PRO A 200 -8.65 -14.93 4.97
C PRO A 200 -8.71 -14.90 3.43
N PHE A 201 -7.59 -15.01 2.72
CA PHE A 201 -7.49 -14.64 1.30
C PHE A 201 -8.08 -15.67 0.32
N GLY A 202 -8.37 -16.88 0.79
CA GLY A 202 -8.84 -17.99 -0.06
C GLY A 202 -7.75 -18.55 -0.99
N ILE A 203 -8.18 -19.36 -1.96
CA ILE A 203 -7.29 -19.93 -2.98
C ILE A 203 -7.16 -18.93 -4.14
N LYS A 204 -5.92 -18.73 -4.58
CA LYS A 204 -5.51 -17.90 -5.72
C LYS A 204 -4.73 -18.74 -6.73
N GLN A 205 -4.39 -18.16 -7.88
CA GLN A 205 -3.65 -18.89 -8.92
C GLN A 205 -2.67 -17.98 -9.66
N PHE A 206 -1.60 -18.54 -10.21
CA PHE A 206 -0.69 -17.84 -11.10
C PHE A 206 -0.18 -18.78 -12.18
N THR A 207 0.39 -18.24 -13.25
CA THR A 207 1.04 -19.02 -14.31
C THR A 207 2.51 -18.59 -14.39
N THR A 208 3.42 -19.55 -14.39
CA THR A 208 4.86 -19.28 -14.61
C THR A 208 5.11 -18.89 -16.07
N ALA A 209 6.14 -18.10 -16.33
CA ALA A 209 6.48 -17.68 -17.69
C ALA A 209 6.77 -18.87 -18.62
N PRO A 210 6.41 -18.78 -19.91
CA PRO A 210 6.84 -19.73 -20.93
C PRO A 210 8.31 -19.47 -21.29
N ARG A 211 9.01 -20.54 -21.72
CA ARG A 211 10.36 -20.45 -22.29
C ARG A 211 10.34 -20.04 -23.76
N ASP A 212 9.34 -20.52 -24.48
CA ASP A 212 9.17 -20.28 -25.91
C ASP A 212 8.23 -19.11 -26.17
N ASN A 213 8.12 -18.71 -27.44
CA ASN A 213 7.19 -17.69 -27.87
C ASN A 213 5.75 -18.06 -27.48
N ALA A 214 5.05 -17.12 -26.86
CA ALA A 214 3.67 -17.26 -26.42
C ALA A 214 2.89 -15.98 -26.67
N SER A 215 1.57 -16.09 -26.69
CA SER A 215 0.69 -14.93 -26.71
C SER A 215 0.23 -14.61 -25.29
N PHE A 216 0.43 -13.38 -24.85
CA PHE A 216 0.08 -12.94 -23.50
C PHE A 216 -0.14 -11.43 -23.45
N SER A 217 -0.82 -10.98 -22.39
CA SER A 217 -1.10 -9.55 -22.19
C SER A 217 -0.49 -9.07 -20.89
N ILE A 218 0.06 -7.87 -20.90
CA ILE A 218 0.57 -7.18 -19.72
C ILE A 218 -0.13 -5.84 -19.54
N VAL A 219 -0.15 -5.34 -18.31
CA VAL A 219 -0.64 -4.00 -17.97
C VAL A 219 0.53 -3.13 -17.55
N VAL A 220 0.66 -1.96 -18.16
CA VAL A 220 1.65 -0.94 -17.81
C VAL A 220 0.92 0.33 -17.39
N TRP A 221 1.25 0.86 -16.23
CA TRP A 221 0.59 2.03 -15.63
C TRP A 221 1.60 2.79 -14.78
N SER A 222 1.28 4.01 -14.37
CA SER A 222 2.19 4.86 -13.61
C SER A 222 1.44 5.90 -12.79
N ASP A 223 2.08 6.44 -11.77
CA ASP A 223 1.58 7.57 -10.99
C ASP A 223 0.17 7.35 -10.40
N PRO A 224 -0.17 6.16 -9.86
CA PRO A 224 -1.49 5.94 -9.30
C PRO A 224 -1.77 6.82 -8.07
N ARG A 225 -0.73 7.11 -7.28
CA ARG A 225 -0.69 7.86 -6.00
C ARG A 225 -2.02 7.87 -5.23
N GLN A 226 -2.51 6.68 -4.90
CA GLN A 226 -3.84 6.48 -4.32
C GLN A 226 -3.96 7.05 -2.91
N ASN A 227 -5.17 7.59 -2.63
CA ASN A 227 -5.76 7.92 -1.32
C ASN A 227 -4.88 8.69 -0.32
N ASP A 228 -4.77 10.00 -0.56
CA ASP A 228 -4.37 10.99 0.46
C ASP A 228 -5.15 10.73 1.78
N PRO A 229 -4.48 10.45 2.91
CA PRO A 229 -5.13 9.97 4.12
C PRO A 229 -6.17 10.92 4.74
N PHE A 230 -6.27 12.21 4.36
CA PHE A 230 -7.36 13.12 4.79
C PHE A 230 -7.60 14.33 3.85
N PRO A 231 -8.84 14.86 3.68
CA PRO A 231 -10.17 14.31 3.90
C PRO A 231 -11.00 14.31 2.58
N VAL A 232 -10.81 13.29 1.75
CA VAL A 232 -11.96 12.57 1.18
C VAL A 232 -11.62 11.08 1.13
N PRO A 233 -11.60 10.38 2.29
CA PRO A 233 -11.06 9.03 2.39
C PRO A 233 -12.01 7.92 1.90
N LEU A 234 -12.98 8.20 1.02
CA LEU A 234 -14.07 7.24 0.76
C LEU A 234 -14.42 6.93 -0.70
N SER A 235 -13.72 7.43 -1.72
CA SER A 235 -14.20 7.18 -3.09
C SER A 235 -13.20 7.31 -4.25
N ARG A 236 -11.89 7.08 -4.06
CA ARG A 236 -11.07 6.78 -5.26
C ARG A 236 -11.25 5.30 -5.60
N PRO A 237 -11.61 4.96 -6.83
CA PRO A 237 -11.89 3.60 -7.23
C PRO A 237 -10.60 2.77 -7.24
N ASN A 238 -10.70 1.49 -6.90
CA ASN A 238 -9.60 0.54 -7.03
C ASN A 238 -9.29 0.36 -8.53
N LEU A 239 -8.24 1.05 -8.99
CA LEU A 239 -7.83 1.05 -10.39
C LEU A 239 -7.31 -0.33 -10.87
N PRO A 240 -6.47 -1.05 -10.11
CA PRO A 240 -6.12 -2.44 -10.43
C PRO A 240 -7.32 -3.34 -10.73
N ALA A 241 -8.38 -3.24 -9.92
CA ALA A 241 -9.62 -4.01 -10.12
C ALA A 241 -10.30 -3.70 -11.45
N ILE A 242 -10.34 -2.41 -11.80
CA ILE A 242 -10.92 -1.94 -13.06
C ILE A 242 -10.07 -2.39 -14.25
N MET A 243 -8.75 -2.25 -14.18
CA MET A 243 -7.83 -2.72 -15.22
C MET A 243 -7.97 -4.24 -15.42
N ALA A 244 -7.99 -5.01 -14.34
CA ALA A 244 -8.19 -6.47 -14.39
C ALA A 244 -9.54 -6.84 -15.03
N SER A 245 -10.60 -6.10 -14.69
CA SER A 245 -11.93 -6.28 -15.29
C SER A 245 -11.92 -6.04 -16.80
N GLN A 246 -11.23 -5.00 -17.26
CA GLN A 246 -11.14 -4.66 -18.68
C GLN A 246 -10.28 -5.65 -19.47
N VAL A 247 -9.17 -6.14 -18.90
CA VAL A 247 -8.38 -7.22 -19.49
C VAL A 247 -9.25 -8.47 -19.70
N ARG A 248 -10.04 -8.86 -18.68
CA ARG A 248 -10.97 -9.99 -18.79
C ARG A 248 -12.08 -9.74 -19.82
N ALA A 249 -12.65 -8.54 -19.84
CA ALA A 249 -13.70 -8.16 -20.80
C ALA A 249 -13.21 -8.21 -22.26
N ALA A 250 -11.91 -8.02 -22.48
CA ALA A 250 -11.27 -8.20 -23.79
C ALA A 250 -10.92 -9.67 -24.13
N GLY A 251 -11.31 -10.63 -23.29
CA GLY A 251 -10.99 -12.05 -23.47
C GLY A 251 -9.50 -12.37 -23.30
N LYS A 252 -8.77 -11.53 -22.55
CA LYS A 252 -7.33 -11.69 -22.30
C LYS A 252 -7.07 -12.13 -20.87
N TYR A 253 -5.90 -12.72 -20.66
CA TYR A 253 -5.36 -13.04 -19.34
C TYR A 253 -4.13 -12.17 -19.08
N LEU A 254 -4.05 -11.63 -17.86
CA LEU A 254 -2.91 -10.84 -17.42
C LEU A 254 -1.75 -11.77 -17.04
N ALA A 255 -0.63 -11.68 -17.75
CA ALA A 255 0.59 -12.41 -17.41
C ALA A 255 1.32 -11.79 -16.21
N PHE A 256 1.52 -10.47 -16.29
CA PHE A 256 2.06 -9.66 -15.21
C PHE A 256 1.68 -8.19 -15.45
N SER A 257 1.93 -7.35 -14.46
CA SER A 257 1.73 -5.90 -14.57
C SER A 257 2.94 -5.15 -14.03
N ILE A 258 3.19 -3.96 -14.58
CA ILE A 258 4.28 -3.09 -14.15
C ILE A 258 3.74 -1.68 -13.87
N CYS A 259 3.97 -1.20 -12.65
CA CYS A 259 3.84 0.23 -12.32
C CYS A 259 5.20 0.91 -12.54
N THR A 260 5.27 1.92 -13.41
CA THR A 260 6.53 2.64 -13.68
C THR A 260 6.84 3.70 -12.61
N GLY A 261 6.46 3.50 -11.35
CA GLY A 261 6.81 4.37 -10.23
C GLY A 261 5.73 5.39 -9.83
N ASP A 262 6.03 6.11 -8.76
CA ASP A 262 5.13 7.03 -8.06
C ASP A 262 3.84 6.35 -7.60
N THR A 263 4.03 5.20 -6.94
CA THR A 263 2.99 4.41 -6.26
C THR A 263 2.38 5.15 -5.09
N THR A 264 3.20 5.90 -4.35
CA THR A 264 2.82 6.67 -3.15
C THR A 264 3.05 8.17 -3.35
N ALA A 265 2.45 9.01 -2.51
CA ALA A 265 2.75 10.44 -2.45
C ALA A 265 4.08 10.75 -1.74
N ARG A 266 4.49 9.92 -0.78
CA ARG A 266 5.76 10.03 -0.06
C ARG A 266 6.26 8.63 0.27
N GLY A 267 7.57 8.39 0.09
CA GLY A 267 8.18 7.08 0.32
C GLY A 267 8.00 6.60 1.76
N VAL A 268 8.10 7.53 2.72
CA VAL A 268 7.91 7.25 4.16
C VAL A 268 6.45 7.02 4.57
N ASP A 269 5.46 7.40 3.75
CA ASP A 269 4.06 7.32 4.13
C ASP A 269 3.54 5.89 3.99
N PHE A 270 3.49 5.20 5.11
CA PHE A 270 3.08 3.81 5.18
C PHE A 270 1.57 3.61 4.90
N GLU A 271 0.72 4.62 5.13
CA GLU A 271 -0.72 4.47 4.89
C GLU A 271 -1.04 4.43 3.40
N THR A 272 -0.41 5.27 2.60
CA THR A 272 -0.57 5.24 1.13
C THR A 272 0.01 3.96 0.54
N TRP A 273 1.14 3.46 1.06
CA TRP A 273 1.65 2.13 0.70
C TRP A 273 0.66 1.01 1.01
N LYS A 274 0.07 1.03 2.22
CA LYS A 274 -0.96 0.08 2.62
C LYS A 274 -2.15 0.09 1.65
N LEU A 275 -2.63 1.27 1.28
CA LEU A 275 -3.76 1.42 0.36
C LEU A 275 -3.42 0.88 -1.03
N TYR A 276 -2.23 1.21 -1.54
CA TYR A 276 -1.73 0.67 -2.79
C TYR A 276 -1.62 -0.87 -2.77
N LEU A 277 -1.00 -1.44 -1.73
CA LEU A 277 -0.88 -2.90 -1.56
C LEU A 277 -2.24 -3.58 -1.45
N ASN A 278 -3.21 -2.95 -0.78
CA ASN A 278 -4.58 -3.44 -0.69
C ASN A 278 -5.27 -3.42 -2.07
N ASP A 279 -5.11 -2.35 -2.83
CA ASP A 279 -5.73 -2.21 -4.14
C ASP A 279 -5.21 -3.24 -5.15
N ILE A 280 -3.89 -3.44 -5.21
CA ILE A 280 -3.29 -4.42 -6.14
C ILE A 280 -3.62 -5.87 -5.76
N SER A 281 -3.79 -6.17 -4.46
CA SER A 281 -4.04 -7.52 -3.98
C SER A 281 -5.51 -7.93 -4.10
N THR A 282 -6.42 -6.95 -4.03
CA THR A 282 -7.84 -7.17 -4.22
C THR A 282 -8.18 -7.20 -5.72
N SER A 283 -9.00 -8.17 -6.15
CA SER A 283 -9.54 -8.30 -7.53
C SER A 283 -8.75 -9.11 -8.56
N ASP A 284 -7.98 -10.09 -8.10
CA ASP A 284 -7.28 -11.06 -8.96
C ASP A 284 -6.30 -10.37 -9.94
N PHE A 285 -5.77 -9.21 -9.53
CA PHE A 285 -4.70 -8.50 -10.22
C PHE A 285 -3.36 -9.04 -9.74
N ALA A 286 -2.73 -8.42 -8.73
CA ALA A 286 -1.45 -8.89 -8.21
C ALA A 286 -1.56 -10.20 -7.41
N SER A 287 -2.78 -10.58 -6.97
CA SER A 287 -3.01 -11.90 -6.37
C SER A 287 -2.98 -13.04 -7.39
N ASN A 288 -3.15 -12.77 -8.69
CA ASN A 288 -3.11 -13.81 -9.72
C ASN A 288 -2.05 -13.64 -10.82
N ALA A 289 -1.39 -12.49 -10.88
CA ALA A 289 -0.30 -12.20 -11.80
C ALA A 289 0.78 -11.41 -11.07
N SER A 290 2.06 -11.60 -11.43
CA SER A 290 3.13 -10.82 -10.82
C SER A 290 2.91 -9.33 -11.01
N HIS A 291 3.17 -8.54 -9.98
CA HIS A 291 3.19 -7.10 -10.05
C HIS A 291 4.61 -6.59 -9.81
N VAL A 292 5.09 -5.75 -10.72
CA VAL A 292 6.41 -5.14 -10.70
C VAL A 292 6.27 -3.65 -10.48
N VAL A 293 7.21 -3.07 -9.74
CA VAL A 293 7.24 -1.64 -9.43
C VAL A 293 8.62 -1.10 -9.76
N ALA A 294 8.68 -0.10 -10.64
CA ALA A 294 9.88 0.70 -10.86
C ALA A 294 9.97 1.82 -9.81
N MET A 295 11.18 2.30 -9.54
CA MET A 295 11.42 3.40 -8.60
C MET A 295 11.02 4.75 -9.23
N GLY A 296 10.08 5.46 -8.61
CA GLY A 296 9.75 6.86 -8.90
C GLY A 296 10.40 7.84 -7.94
N ASN A 297 10.23 9.14 -8.20
CA ASN A 297 10.79 10.16 -7.32
C ASN A 297 10.00 10.28 -6.00
N HIS A 298 8.72 9.91 -5.98
CA HIS A 298 7.92 9.92 -4.75
C HIS A 298 8.26 8.77 -3.82
N GLU A 299 8.71 7.62 -4.33
CA GLU A 299 9.26 6.56 -3.49
C GLU A 299 10.52 7.02 -2.72
N ARG A 300 11.24 8.03 -3.23
CA ARG A 300 12.41 8.63 -2.55
C ARG A 300 12.09 9.87 -1.73
N HIS A 301 10.88 10.42 -1.82
CA HIS A 301 10.49 11.61 -1.06
C HIS A 301 10.47 11.28 0.44
N ASP A 302 11.42 11.88 1.16
CA ASP A 302 11.75 11.65 2.57
C ASP A 302 12.23 10.23 2.91
N ASP A 303 12.38 9.37 1.90
CA ASP A 303 12.90 8.00 2.01
C ASP A 303 14.01 7.82 0.96
N THR A 304 15.11 8.55 1.10
CA THR A 304 16.17 8.61 0.06
C THR A 304 16.69 7.23 -0.36
N GLY A 305 16.67 6.26 0.57
CA GLY A 305 17.08 4.87 0.33
C GLY A 305 15.99 3.96 -0.25
N GLY A 306 14.75 4.44 -0.38
CA GLY A 306 13.61 3.61 -0.80
C GLY A 306 13.33 2.46 0.16
N ILE A 307 13.53 2.67 1.47
CA ILE A 307 13.42 1.67 2.53
C ILE A 307 12.06 0.97 2.46
N ASN A 308 10.97 1.72 2.28
CA ASN A 308 9.64 1.14 2.19
C ASN A 308 9.44 0.35 0.89
N LEU A 309 9.96 0.84 -0.26
CA LEU A 309 9.93 0.06 -1.50
C LEU A 309 10.66 -1.28 -1.31
N HIS A 310 11.88 -1.28 -0.77
CA HIS A 310 12.64 -2.51 -0.50
C HIS A 310 11.97 -3.42 0.54
N LYS A 311 11.20 -2.84 1.47
CA LYS A 311 10.42 -3.59 2.45
C LYS A 311 9.23 -4.31 1.83
N PHE A 312 8.54 -3.74 0.85
CA PHE A 312 7.37 -4.35 0.21
C PHE A 312 7.74 -5.14 -1.06
N TYR A 313 8.82 -4.75 -1.73
CA TYR A 313 9.37 -5.39 -2.90
C TYR A 313 10.85 -5.66 -2.65
N PRO A 314 11.22 -6.85 -2.14
CA PRO A 314 12.60 -7.21 -1.82
C PRO A 314 13.43 -7.47 -3.09
N TYR A 315 13.59 -6.44 -3.93
CA TYR A 315 14.57 -6.40 -4.99
C TYR A 315 15.96 -6.16 -4.39
N ASP A 316 16.98 -6.86 -4.88
CA ASP A 316 18.38 -6.56 -4.53
C ASP A 316 18.82 -5.23 -5.12
N SER A 317 18.33 -4.91 -6.31
CA SER A 317 18.54 -3.64 -6.98
C SER A 317 17.22 -3.16 -7.58
N THR A 318 17.02 -1.86 -7.54
CA THR A 318 15.88 -1.17 -8.17
C THR A 318 16.05 -1.05 -9.68
N THR A 319 17.24 -1.42 -10.20
CA THR A 319 17.49 -1.69 -11.62
C THR A 319 17.69 -3.19 -11.82
N PHE A 320 16.83 -3.83 -12.61
CA PHE A 320 16.84 -5.28 -12.80
C PHE A 320 16.19 -5.68 -14.15
N THR A 321 16.42 -6.92 -14.55
CA THR A 321 15.85 -7.49 -15.78
C THR A 321 15.10 -8.79 -15.48
N PHE A 322 14.15 -9.14 -16.34
CA PHE A 322 13.51 -10.45 -16.35
C PHE A 322 12.93 -10.75 -17.74
N THR A 323 12.66 -12.01 -18.02
CA THR A 323 12.14 -12.45 -19.33
C THR A 323 10.83 -13.20 -19.15
N TRP A 324 9.85 -12.88 -20.00
CA TRP A 324 8.59 -13.61 -20.10
C TRP A 324 8.31 -13.96 -21.57
N GLY A 325 8.43 -15.24 -21.93
CA GLY A 325 8.35 -15.67 -23.33
C GLY A 325 9.32 -14.88 -24.21
N GLN A 326 8.79 -14.27 -25.29
CA GLN A 326 9.60 -13.48 -26.22
C GLN A 326 9.87 -12.02 -25.80
N LEU A 327 9.43 -11.59 -24.62
CA LEU A 327 9.64 -10.23 -24.11
C LEU A 327 10.73 -10.23 -23.03
N HIS A 328 11.81 -9.52 -23.29
CA HIS A 328 12.80 -9.16 -22.28
C HIS A 328 12.47 -7.79 -21.69
N CYS A 329 12.29 -7.74 -20.37
CA CYS A 329 11.92 -6.55 -19.62
C CYS A 329 13.13 -5.99 -18.86
N ILE A 330 13.33 -4.69 -18.96
CA ILE A 330 14.40 -3.95 -18.28
C ILE A 330 13.75 -2.88 -17.42
N VAL A 331 13.86 -2.99 -16.10
CA VAL A 331 13.40 -1.98 -15.16
C VAL A 331 14.61 -1.17 -14.73
N ILE A 332 14.56 0.16 -14.91
CA ILE A 332 15.67 1.06 -14.62
C ILE A 332 15.26 2.04 -13.52
N ASP A 333 16.09 2.14 -12.49
CA ASP A 333 16.11 3.22 -11.52
C ASP A 333 17.18 4.25 -11.94
N PRO A 334 16.80 5.39 -12.53
CA PRO A 334 17.72 6.42 -12.97
C PRO A 334 17.94 7.48 -11.89
N TRP A 335 17.70 7.16 -10.61
CA TRP A 335 17.85 8.10 -9.52
C TRP A 335 19.10 7.74 -8.71
N ASN A 336 19.84 8.76 -8.27
CA ASN A 336 20.95 8.56 -7.34
C ASN A 336 20.65 9.24 -6.00
N ALA A 337 21.20 8.71 -4.91
CA ALA A 337 20.92 9.20 -3.56
C ALA A 337 21.34 10.66 -3.33
N SER A 338 22.21 11.20 -4.18
CA SER A 338 22.78 12.56 -4.06
C SER A 338 22.00 13.62 -4.83
N ASN A 339 21.07 13.22 -5.71
CA ASN A 339 20.26 14.12 -6.51
C ASN A 339 18.79 13.67 -6.45
N PRO A 340 17.90 14.43 -5.78
CA PRO A 340 16.46 14.13 -5.80
C PRO A 340 15.83 14.37 -7.19
N TYR A 341 16.60 14.91 -8.15
CA TYR A 341 16.26 15.01 -9.56
C TYR A 341 16.99 13.93 -10.39
N TRP A 342 16.65 13.87 -11.68
CA TRP A 342 17.09 12.80 -12.57
C TRP A 342 18.62 12.72 -12.59
N GLY A 343 19.18 11.57 -12.20
CA GLY A 343 20.61 11.40 -11.94
C GLY A 343 21.23 10.33 -12.82
N ASP A 344 22.52 10.45 -13.15
CA ASP A 344 23.15 9.52 -14.10
C ASP A 344 23.06 8.07 -13.61
N ILE A 345 22.79 7.15 -14.53
CA ILE A 345 22.89 5.71 -14.26
C ILE A 345 24.36 5.44 -13.93
N PRO A 346 24.68 4.88 -12.74
CA PRO A 346 26.06 4.59 -12.36
C PRO A 346 26.78 3.76 -13.42
N ALA A 347 28.05 4.06 -13.68
CA ALA A 347 28.81 3.43 -14.75
C ALA A 347 28.79 1.88 -14.69
N ALA A 348 28.91 1.31 -13.48
CA ALA A 348 28.83 -0.14 -13.28
C ALA A 348 27.46 -0.72 -13.68
N THR A 349 26.37 -0.05 -13.29
CA THR A 349 25.00 -0.44 -13.67
C THR A 349 24.80 -0.28 -15.17
N TYR A 350 25.32 0.79 -15.78
CA TYR A 350 25.23 1.00 -17.22
C TYR A 350 25.97 -0.09 -18.01
N SER A 351 27.20 -0.44 -17.62
CA SER A 351 27.95 -1.53 -18.24
C SER A 351 27.24 -2.88 -18.07
N TRP A 352 26.69 -3.15 -16.88
CA TRP A 352 25.90 -4.35 -16.64
C TRP A 352 24.65 -4.41 -17.55
N LEU A 353 23.93 -3.30 -17.73
CA LEU A 353 22.79 -3.23 -18.65
C LEU A 353 23.19 -3.52 -20.11
N GLN A 354 24.36 -3.02 -20.56
CA GLN A 354 24.87 -3.33 -21.90
C GLN A 354 25.14 -4.84 -22.06
N GLU A 355 25.73 -5.48 -21.04
CA GLU A 355 25.97 -6.92 -21.04
C GLU A 355 24.68 -7.75 -20.99
N GLU A 356 23.70 -7.35 -20.17
CA GLU A 356 22.38 -7.99 -20.11
C GLU A 356 21.65 -7.91 -21.46
N LEU A 357 21.61 -6.73 -22.08
CA LEU A 357 20.97 -6.52 -23.37
C LEU A 357 21.69 -7.27 -24.50
N ALA A 358 23.02 -7.37 -24.45
CA ALA A 358 23.81 -8.19 -25.38
C ALA A 358 23.48 -9.68 -25.22
N ARG A 359 23.36 -10.18 -23.99
CA ARG A 359 22.96 -11.58 -23.70
C ARG A 359 21.55 -11.91 -24.18
N HIS A 360 20.66 -10.92 -24.23
CA HIS A 360 19.28 -11.04 -24.72
C HIS A 360 19.10 -10.47 -26.13
N ALA A 361 20.16 -10.46 -26.96
CA ALA A 361 20.09 -9.97 -28.33
C ALA A 361 19.05 -10.71 -29.19
N SER A 362 18.78 -11.99 -28.89
CA SER A 362 17.80 -12.83 -29.59
C SER A 362 16.36 -12.69 -29.11
N SER A 363 16.09 -11.92 -28.05
CA SER A 363 14.72 -11.65 -27.63
C SER A 363 13.99 -10.85 -28.71
N THR A 364 12.83 -11.34 -29.13
CA THR A 364 12.02 -10.68 -30.18
C THR A 364 11.64 -9.26 -29.78
N PHE A 365 11.24 -9.07 -28.52
CA PHE A 365 10.91 -7.76 -27.99
C PHE A 365 11.75 -7.46 -26.75
N LYS A 366 12.18 -6.19 -26.66
CA LYS A 366 12.83 -5.62 -25.47
C LYS A 366 12.05 -4.39 -25.05
N ALA A 367 11.64 -4.34 -23.79
CA ALA A 367 10.92 -3.19 -23.24
C ALA A 367 11.63 -2.61 -22.03
N VAL A 368 11.85 -1.30 -22.03
CA VAL A 368 12.38 -0.56 -20.89
C VAL A 368 11.23 0.05 -20.10
N PHE A 369 11.28 -0.06 -18.78
CA PHE A 369 10.35 0.52 -17.82
C PHE A 369 11.14 1.44 -16.90
N VAL A 370 10.84 2.73 -16.96
CA VAL A 370 11.58 3.76 -16.22
C VAL A 370 10.62 4.85 -15.80
N HIS A 371 10.75 5.40 -14.60
CA HIS A 371 9.78 6.39 -14.14
C HIS A 371 9.82 7.71 -14.94
N PRO A 372 10.93 8.45 -14.96
CA PRO A 372 11.05 9.67 -15.75
C PRO A 372 11.23 9.36 -17.25
N PRO A 373 10.52 10.05 -18.15
CA PRO A 373 10.53 9.75 -19.58
C PRO A 373 11.81 10.25 -20.25
N PRO A 374 12.59 9.40 -20.96
CA PRO A 374 13.86 9.77 -21.61
C PRO A 374 13.73 10.83 -22.73
N LEU A 375 12.51 11.06 -23.21
CA LEU A 375 12.18 12.02 -24.25
C LEU A 375 11.06 12.96 -23.78
N ASN A 376 11.07 14.20 -24.28
CA ASN A 376 9.89 15.05 -24.16
C ASN A 376 8.81 14.69 -25.20
N GLY A 377 7.64 15.33 -25.10
CA GLY A 377 6.49 15.07 -26.00
C GLY A 377 6.73 15.44 -27.46
N ALA A 378 7.80 16.19 -27.76
CA ALA A 378 8.24 16.50 -29.13
C ALA A 378 9.27 15.48 -29.66
N GLY A 379 9.63 14.47 -28.87
CA GLY A 379 10.64 13.48 -29.25
C GLY A 379 12.08 13.96 -29.15
N SER A 380 12.31 15.10 -28.50
CA SER A 380 13.68 15.58 -28.28
C SER A 380 14.31 14.85 -27.10
N PHE A 381 15.58 14.47 -27.28
CA PHE A 381 16.39 13.90 -26.21
C PHE A 381 16.51 14.89 -25.05
N LEU A 382 16.37 14.36 -23.85
CA LEU A 382 16.71 15.08 -22.64
C LEU A 382 18.19 14.81 -22.31
N ASP A 383 18.87 15.78 -21.70
CA ASP A 383 20.28 15.62 -21.33
C ASP A 383 20.45 14.69 -20.12
N GLY A 384 21.68 14.19 -19.92
CA GLY A 384 22.05 13.39 -18.75
C GLY A 384 21.55 11.93 -18.81
N PRO A 385 20.84 11.41 -17.78
CA PRO A 385 20.48 9.99 -17.66
C PRO A 385 19.57 9.51 -18.78
N ALA A 386 18.72 10.42 -19.25
CA ALA A 386 17.88 10.25 -20.43
C ALA A 386 18.69 9.81 -21.65
N ALA A 387 19.84 10.44 -21.88
CA ALA A 387 20.72 10.14 -23.00
C ALA A 387 21.40 8.77 -22.85
N GLN A 388 21.65 8.31 -21.62
CA GLN A 388 22.12 6.93 -21.38
C GLN A 388 21.05 5.92 -21.80
N ILE A 389 19.80 6.13 -21.39
CA ILE A 389 18.69 5.23 -21.74
C ILE A 389 18.45 5.21 -23.25
N THR A 390 18.42 6.38 -23.91
CA THR A 390 18.19 6.41 -25.36
C THR A 390 19.34 5.80 -26.15
N ARG A 391 20.59 5.92 -25.69
CA ARG A 391 21.73 5.19 -26.26
C ARG A 391 21.55 3.68 -26.12
N LEU A 392 21.20 3.18 -24.93
CA LEU A 392 20.89 1.74 -24.75
C LEU A 392 19.77 1.29 -25.69
N CYS A 393 18.72 2.12 -25.85
CA CYS A 393 17.61 1.80 -26.73
C CYS A 393 18.04 1.68 -28.20
N ASN A 394 18.85 2.62 -28.66
CA ASN A 394 19.38 2.65 -30.02
C ASN A 394 20.37 1.50 -30.28
N ASP A 395 21.33 1.28 -29.39
CA ASP A 395 22.43 0.34 -29.60
C ASP A 395 21.95 -1.13 -29.52
N PHE A 396 20.87 -1.39 -28.77
CA PHE A 396 20.36 -2.74 -28.54
C PHE A 396 18.97 -2.99 -29.14
N ASN A 397 18.48 -2.12 -30.03
CA ASN A 397 17.19 -2.24 -30.71
C ASN A 397 16.03 -2.48 -29.72
N VAL A 398 15.89 -1.61 -28.72
CA VAL A 398 14.76 -1.68 -27.79
C VAL A 398 13.47 -1.37 -28.54
N THR A 399 12.46 -2.22 -28.34
CA THR A 399 11.16 -2.15 -29.04
C THR A 399 10.33 -0.99 -28.50
N ALA A 400 10.20 -0.92 -27.18
CA ALA A 400 9.37 0.08 -26.52
C ALA A 400 9.97 0.56 -25.19
N VAL A 401 9.68 1.81 -24.84
CA VAL A 401 9.99 2.38 -23.53
C VAL A 401 8.70 2.89 -22.92
N PHE A 402 8.44 2.52 -21.67
CA PHE A 402 7.30 2.97 -20.90
C PHE A 402 7.75 3.79 -19.69
N SER A 403 7.11 4.94 -19.51
CA SER A 403 7.41 5.87 -18.43
C SER A 403 6.18 6.64 -17.94
N GLY A 404 6.32 7.32 -16.80
CA GLY A 404 5.30 8.16 -16.20
C GLY A 404 5.80 9.56 -15.91
N HIS A 405 5.70 9.98 -14.64
CA HIS A 405 6.20 11.24 -14.08
C HIS A 405 5.46 12.50 -14.56
N TYR A 406 5.41 12.72 -15.87
CA TYR A 406 4.54 13.75 -16.43
C TYR A 406 3.11 13.21 -16.48
N HIS A 407 2.20 13.89 -15.77
CA HIS A 407 0.77 13.56 -15.73
C HIS A 407 0.05 13.90 -17.04
N SER A 408 0.52 13.27 -18.10
CA SER A 408 0.10 13.45 -19.49
C SER A 408 0.37 12.16 -20.26
N TYR A 409 -0.22 12.06 -21.45
CA TYR A 409 0.01 10.94 -22.35
C TYR A 409 0.69 11.41 -23.64
N TRP A 410 1.86 10.87 -23.96
CA TRP A 410 2.54 11.06 -25.23
C TRP A 410 3.06 9.74 -25.78
N ARG A 411 3.04 9.60 -27.10
CA ARG A 411 3.69 8.50 -27.82
C ARG A 411 4.56 9.07 -28.94
N VAL A 412 5.82 8.65 -28.97
CA VAL A 412 6.79 9.09 -29.97
C VAL A 412 7.57 7.88 -30.51
N LEU A 413 7.83 7.84 -31.81
CA LEU A 413 8.71 6.86 -32.43
C LEU A 413 10.05 7.54 -32.76
N VAL A 414 11.15 7.06 -32.19
CA VAL A 414 12.51 7.58 -32.45
C VAL A 414 13.45 6.40 -32.67
N ASN A 415 14.17 6.41 -33.79
CA ASN A 415 15.15 5.37 -34.17
C ASN A 415 14.61 3.92 -34.07
N GLY A 416 13.34 3.72 -34.42
CA GLY A 416 12.69 2.40 -34.36
C GLY A 416 12.15 1.99 -32.97
N THR A 417 12.45 2.75 -31.91
CA THR A 417 11.92 2.53 -30.56
C THR A 417 10.66 3.37 -30.33
N THR A 418 9.59 2.74 -29.84
CA THR A 418 8.36 3.44 -29.44
C THR A 418 8.43 3.87 -27.98
N TYR A 419 8.44 5.17 -27.72
CA TYR A 419 8.45 5.76 -26.38
C TYR A 419 7.02 6.16 -25.99
N ILE A 420 6.56 5.69 -24.83
CA ILE A 420 5.24 5.98 -24.28
C ILE A 420 5.41 6.57 -22.89
N THR A 421 5.01 7.83 -22.74
CA THR A 421 4.88 8.50 -21.46
C THR A 421 3.41 8.49 -21.09
N ASN A 422 3.06 7.86 -19.96
CA ASN A 422 1.70 7.76 -19.46
C ASN A 422 1.67 7.88 -17.93
N GLY A 423 1.82 9.12 -17.42
CA GLY A 423 1.67 9.42 -15.99
C GLY A 423 0.22 9.64 -15.54
N LEU A 424 -0.76 9.05 -16.24
CA LEU A 424 -2.19 9.23 -15.98
C LEU A 424 -2.83 8.03 -15.27
N GLY A 425 -2.05 7.17 -14.61
CA GLY A 425 -2.55 5.93 -13.98
C GLY A 425 -3.25 6.11 -12.63
N GLY A 426 -3.56 7.34 -12.20
CA GLY A 426 -4.47 7.61 -11.08
C GLY A 426 -4.45 9.06 -10.59
N ASN A 427 -3.27 9.69 -10.56
CA ASN A 427 -3.10 11.10 -10.19
C ASN A 427 -3.21 12.07 -11.38
N ALA A 428 -4.14 11.82 -12.31
CA ALA A 428 -4.33 12.67 -13.48
C ALA A 428 -4.76 14.10 -13.06
N ASN A 429 -3.92 15.10 -13.40
CA ASN A 429 -4.21 16.55 -13.39
C ASN A 429 -5.18 17.05 -12.28
N ASN A 430 -4.68 17.27 -11.07
CA ASN A 430 -5.47 17.76 -9.91
C ASN A 430 -6.68 16.88 -9.54
N GLY A 431 -6.60 15.58 -9.81
CA GLY A 431 -7.61 14.61 -9.44
C GLY A 431 -8.78 14.47 -10.41
N ASN A 432 -8.62 14.90 -11.67
CA ASN A 432 -9.60 14.62 -12.72
C ASN A 432 -9.58 13.13 -13.09
N LEU A 433 -10.53 12.37 -12.56
CA LEU A 433 -10.65 10.94 -12.81
C LEU A 433 -11.13 10.60 -14.23
N SER A 434 -11.67 11.55 -15.00
CA SER A 434 -12.25 11.25 -16.32
C SER A 434 -11.21 10.84 -17.37
N ASP A 435 -9.93 11.15 -17.15
CA ASP A 435 -8.84 10.87 -18.09
C ASP A 435 -7.75 9.94 -17.53
N VAL A 436 -8.11 9.09 -16.55
CA VAL A 436 -7.19 8.06 -16.06
C VAL A 436 -6.93 7.03 -17.16
N ARG A 437 -5.66 6.74 -17.43
CA ARG A 437 -5.24 5.84 -18.52
C ARG A 437 -4.19 4.84 -18.08
N TYR A 438 -4.18 3.69 -18.72
CA TYR A 438 -3.12 2.69 -18.65
C TYR A 438 -2.87 2.11 -20.04
N CYS A 439 -1.77 1.39 -20.21
CA CYS A 439 -1.47 0.66 -21.43
C CYS A 439 -1.71 -0.84 -21.21
N ARG A 440 -2.50 -1.48 -22.08
CA ARG A 440 -2.47 -2.93 -22.25
C ARG A 440 -1.53 -3.24 -23.41
N VAL A 441 -0.54 -4.08 -23.17
CA VAL A 441 0.39 -4.54 -24.21
C VAL A 441 0.11 -6.01 -24.47
N ASP A 442 -0.35 -6.30 -25.67
CA ASP A 442 -0.64 -7.65 -26.15
C ASP A 442 0.56 -8.12 -26.98
N ILE A 443 1.29 -9.11 -26.46
CA ILE A 443 2.38 -9.78 -27.16
C ILE A 443 1.80 -10.97 -27.91
N THR A 444 2.12 -11.08 -29.20
CA THR A 444 1.69 -12.17 -30.08
C THR A 444 2.90 -12.80 -30.77
N SER A 445 2.68 -13.87 -31.53
CA SER A 445 3.72 -14.46 -32.38
C SER A 445 4.17 -13.54 -33.52
N THR A 446 3.40 -12.50 -33.86
CA THR A 446 3.63 -11.64 -35.03
C THR A 446 3.95 -10.19 -34.68
N GLY A 447 3.78 -9.78 -33.42
CA GLY A 447 3.92 -8.38 -33.03
C GLY A 447 3.62 -8.08 -31.58
N MET A 448 3.95 -6.86 -31.18
CA MET A 448 3.57 -6.19 -29.94
C MET A 448 2.49 -5.14 -30.26
N GLU A 449 1.30 -5.32 -29.72
CA GLU A 449 0.19 -4.37 -29.84
C GLU A 449 0.05 -3.60 -28.53
N ILE A 450 0.06 -2.26 -28.60
CA ILE A 450 -0.04 -1.40 -27.43
C ILE A 450 -1.33 -0.59 -27.54
N SER A 451 -2.27 -0.87 -26.63
CA SER A 451 -3.52 -0.14 -26.48
C SER A 451 -3.43 0.76 -25.26
N THR A 452 -3.49 2.08 -25.45
CA THR A 452 -3.70 3.02 -24.35
C THR A 452 -5.19 3.12 -24.11
N ILE A 453 -5.64 2.82 -22.89
CA ILE A 453 -7.04 2.62 -22.55
C ILE A 453 -7.42 3.60 -21.45
N ASN A 454 -8.58 4.25 -21.60
CA ASN A 454 -9.20 4.98 -20.50
C ASN A 454 -9.73 3.99 -19.47
N ALA A 455 -9.23 4.09 -18.23
CA ALA A 455 -9.50 3.13 -17.19
C ALA A 455 -10.99 3.04 -16.84
N PHE A 456 -11.78 4.10 -16.95
CA PHE A 456 -13.20 4.04 -16.55
C PHE A 456 -14.12 3.62 -17.69
N THR A 457 -13.87 4.10 -18.90
CA THR A 457 -14.75 3.84 -20.05
C THR A 457 -14.36 2.56 -20.80
N GLY A 458 -13.12 2.09 -20.65
CA GLY A 458 -12.57 0.98 -21.44
C GLY A 458 -12.29 1.34 -22.90
N ALA A 459 -12.47 2.60 -23.29
CA ALA A 459 -12.20 3.06 -24.64
C ALA A 459 -10.69 3.06 -24.91
N ILE A 460 -10.29 2.50 -26.06
CA ILE A 460 -8.94 2.64 -26.58
C ILE A 460 -8.79 4.08 -27.08
N VAL A 461 -7.93 4.85 -26.43
CA VAL A 461 -7.67 6.27 -26.78
C VAL A 461 -6.52 6.43 -27.76
N ASP A 462 -5.62 5.45 -27.81
CA ASP A 462 -4.53 5.37 -28.78
C ASP A 462 -4.11 3.91 -28.95
N PHE A 463 -3.61 3.56 -30.13
CA PHE A 463 -3.24 2.21 -30.50
C PHE A 463 -2.03 2.21 -31.43
N THR A 464 -1.10 1.28 -31.22
CA THR A 464 0.01 1.03 -32.16
C THR A 464 0.38 -0.44 -32.19
N THR A 465 0.88 -0.90 -33.33
CA THR A 465 1.42 -2.25 -33.51
C THR A 465 2.87 -2.16 -33.94
N ILE A 466 3.72 -2.97 -33.31
CA ILE A 466 5.13 -3.11 -33.64
C ILE A 466 5.33 -4.55 -34.10
N THR A 467 5.77 -4.74 -35.34
CA THR A 467 6.04 -6.07 -35.90
C THR A 467 7.36 -6.60 -35.38
N ALA A 468 7.43 -7.92 -35.17
CA ALA A 468 8.63 -8.64 -34.77
C ALA A 468 9.79 -8.54 -35.78
#